data_AF-A0A7V0YUP2-F1
#
_entry.id   AF-A0A7V0YUP2-F1
#
_cell.length_a   1.000
_cell.length_b   1.000
_cell.length_c   1.000
_cell.angle_alpha   90.00
_cell.angle_beta   90.00
_cell.angle_gamma   90.00
#
_symmetry.space_group_name_H-M   'P 1'
#
loop_
_entity.id
_entity.type
_entity.pdbx_description
1 polymer ?
#
loop_
_entity_poly.entity_id
_entity_poly.type
_entity_poly.pdbx_seq_one_letter_code
_entity_poly.pdbx_strand_id
1 'polypeptide(L)'
;MNLDVYTPEHKLELEKLLDSPEWKKVINSGLVDEVKSNRLEPKKLRPFIDTVVNQLLEFNEERVKQLVGKNHITEDEILSELAKWPEDLNGKDPVISFLGFNVTPDCNFKPRCIYCNQPYVEPKVDLQTWKDIITESTSNVTDSGPYI
;
A
#
# COMPACT_ATOMS: atom_id res chain seq x y z
N MET A 1 -20.12 19.15 -2.04
CA MET A 1 -18.82 18.64 -2.54
C MET A 1 -18.17 19.80 -3.30
N ASN A 2 -16.93 20.18 -3.00
CA ASN A 2 -16.25 21.24 -3.74
C ASN A 2 -15.56 20.62 -4.97
N LEU A 3 -16.05 20.92 -6.17
CA LEU A 3 -15.51 20.39 -7.43
C LEU A 3 -14.46 21.30 -8.07
N ASP A 4 -14.20 22.47 -7.50
CA ASP A 4 -13.26 23.46 -8.07
C ASP A 4 -11.79 23.01 -7.97
N VAL A 5 -11.52 21.90 -7.29
CA VAL A 5 -10.19 21.27 -7.20
C VAL A 5 -9.84 20.43 -8.44
N TYR A 6 -10.81 20.17 -9.32
CA TYR A 6 -10.60 19.40 -10.55
C TYR A 6 -10.38 20.31 -11.76
N THR A 7 -9.78 19.76 -12.82
CA THR A 7 -9.72 20.46 -14.12
C THR A 7 -11.12 20.73 -14.66
N PRO A 8 -11.33 21.77 -15.50
CA PRO A 8 -12.65 22.12 -16.02
C PRO A 8 -13.37 20.96 -16.71
N GLU A 9 -12.65 20.13 -17.46
CA GLU A 9 -13.21 18.98 -18.17
C GLU A 9 -13.71 17.90 -17.21
N HIS A 10 -12.89 17.54 -16.21
CA HIS A 10 -13.29 16.57 -15.19
C HIS A 10 -14.41 17.10 -14.30
N LYS A 11 -14.41 18.39 -13.96
CA LYS A 11 -15.50 19.03 -13.22
C LYS A 11 -16.81 18.87 -13.97
N LEU A 12 -16.85 19.18 -15.27
CA LEU A 12 -18.05 19.05 -16.09
C LEU A 12 -18.53 17.59 -16.20
N GLU A 13 -17.61 16.63 -16.30
CA GLU A 13 -17.93 15.20 -16.32
C GLU A 13 -18.54 14.75 -14.99
N LEU A 14 -17.95 15.14 -13.87
CA LEU A 14 -18.48 14.86 -12.53
C LEU A 14 -19.83 15.51 -12.29
N GLU A 15 -20.05 16.75 -12.74
CA GLU A 15 -21.34 17.43 -12.66
C GLU A 15 -22.42 16.66 -13.42
N LYS A 16 -22.15 16.23 -14.65
CA LYS A 16 -23.07 15.38 -15.44
C LYS A 16 -23.37 14.06 -14.75
N LEU A 17 -22.34 13.43 -14.18
CA LEU A 17 -22.49 12.16 -13.47
C LEU A 17 -23.36 12.31 -12.23
N LEU A 18 -23.12 13.34 -11.42
CA LEU A 18 -23.91 13.66 -10.23
C LEU A 18 -25.35 14.04 -10.57
N ASP A 19 -25.57 14.65 -11.74
CA ASP A 19 -26.90 14.99 -12.22
C ASP A 19 -27.67 13.83 -12.83
N SER A 20 -27.02 12.67 -13.05
CA SER A 20 -27.66 11.50 -13.65
C SER A 20 -28.77 10.93 -12.75
N PRO A 21 -29.87 10.41 -13.32
CA PRO A 21 -30.96 9.82 -12.56
C PRO A 21 -30.52 8.66 -11.66
N GLU A 22 -29.57 7.85 -12.12
CA GLU A 22 -29.03 6.70 -11.39
C GLU A 22 -28.29 7.15 -10.13
N TRP A 23 -27.42 8.15 -10.25
CA TRP A 23 -26.69 8.70 -9.11
C TRP A 23 -27.60 9.46 -8.16
N LYS A 24 -28.52 10.28 -8.67
CA LYS A 24 -29.54 10.94 -7.83
C LYS A 24 -30.35 9.93 -7.03
N LYS A 25 -30.72 8.79 -7.62
CA LYS A 25 -31.42 7.72 -6.92
C LYS A 25 -30.58 7.13 -5.79
N VAL A 26 -29.29 6.86 -6.00
CA VAL A 26 -28.38 6.31 -4.99
C VAL A 26 -28.08 7.32 -3.87
N ILE A 27 -27.89 8.60 -4.21
CA ILE A 27 -27.65 9.66 -3.22
C ILE A 27 -28.90 9.85 -2.35
N ASN A 28 -30.08 9.87 -2.97
CA ASN A 28 -31.35 10.09 -2.27
C ASN A 28 -31.89 8.84 -1.55
N SER A 29 -31.33 7.65 -1.77
CA SER A 29 -31.80 6.42 -1.12
C SER A 29 -31.39 6.31 0.35
N GLY A 30 -30.55 7.22 0.85
CA GLY A 30 -29.95 7.14 2.18
C GLY A 30 -28.78 6.16 2.26
N LEU A 31 -28.48 5.43 1.18
CA LEU A 31 -27.38 4.45 1.14
C LEU A 31 -26.03 5.11 1.46
N VAL A 32 -25.79 6.33 0.98
CA VAL A 32 -24.54 7.06 1.26
C VAL A 32 -24.36 7.31 2.75
N ASP A 33 -25.43 7.72 3.44
CA ASP A 33 -25.41 7.98 4.89
C ASP A 33 -25.31 6.67 5.69
N GLU A 34 -25.98 5.60 5.24
CA GLU A 34 -25.88 4.26 5.82
C GLU A 34 -24.45 3.70 5.69
N VAL A 35 -23.84 3.80 4.52
CA VAL A 35 -22.45 3.35 4.31
C VAL A 35 -21.49 4.19 5.15
N LYS A 36 -21.75 5.50 5.28
CA LYS A 36 -20.93 6.40 6.10
C LYS A 36 -21.04 6.08 7.58
N SER A 37 -22.23 5.77 8.10
CA SER A 37 -22.42 5.42 9.52
C SER A 37 -21.83 4.05 9.88
N ASN A 38 -21.80 3.13 8.90
CA ASN A 38 -21.16 1.83 9.03
C ASN A 38 -19.68 1.84 8.62
N ARG A 39 -19.11 3.01 8.35
CA ARG A 39 -17.70 3.12 7.97
C ARG A 39 -16.82 2.69 9.15
N LEU A 40 -15.99 1.68 8.91
CA LEU A 40 -14.91 1.34 9.81
C LEU A 40 -13.84 2.44 9.67
N GLU A 41 -13.62 3.20 10.74
CA GLU A 41 -12.47 4.10 10.80
C GLU A 41 -11.21 3.25 10.97
N PRO A 42 -10.23 3.38 10.05
CA PRO A 42 -8.99 2.62 10.17
C PRO A 42 -8.28 2.99 11.46
N LYS A 43 -7.62 2.01 12.09
CA LYS A 43 -6.74 2.27 13.24
C LYS A 43 -5.64 3.25 12.82
N LYS A 44 -5.03 3.91 13.82
CA LYS A 44 -3.84 4.74 13.56
C LYS A 44 -2.78 3.91 12.85
N LEU A 45 -2.19 4.49 11.83
CA LEU A 45 -1.08 3.90 11.10
C LEU A 45 0.16 3.85 11.98
N ARG A 46 0.97 2.80 11.83
CA ARG A 46 2.29 2.77 12.43
C ARG A 46 3.16 3.88 11.82
N PRO A 47 3.97 4.59 12.63
CA PRO A 47 4.91 5.56 12.09
C PRO A 47 5.97 4.87 11.23
N PHE A 48 6.14 5.35 9.99
CA PHE A 48 7.09 4.78 9.02
C PHE A 48 8.53 4.71 9.58
N ILE A 49 8.96 5.76 10.27
CA ILE A 49 10.30 5.83 10.87
C ILE A 49 10.50 4.67 11.86
N ASP A 50 9.52 4.44 12.73
CA ASP A 50 9.63 3.45 13.80
C ASP A 50 9.64 2.02 13.25
N THR A 51 8.87 1.75 12.19
CA THR A 51 8.73 0.39 11.64
C THR A 51 9.70 0.04 10.53
N VAL A 52 10.14 1.01 9.73
CA VAL A 52 11.00 0.73 8.57
C VAL A 52 12.41 1.19 8.84
N VAL A 53 12.60 2.48 9.15
CA VAL A 53 13.94 3.05 9.28
C VAL A 53 14.67 2.45 10.48
N ASN A 54 14.05 2.48 11.65
CA ASN A 54 14.69 1.98 12.87
C ASN A 54 14.98 0.48 12.78
N GLN A 55 14.05 -0.31 12.21
CA GLN A 55 14.27 -1.76 12.03
C GLN A 55 15.41 -2.04 11.05
N LEU A 56 15.45 -1.35 9.91
CA LEU A 56 16.53 -1.52 8.94
C LEU A 56 17.88 -1.12 9.52
N LEU A 57 17.95 -0.04 10.30
CA LEU A 57 19.15 0.35 11.03
C LEU A 57 19.54 -0.74 12.02
N GLU A 58 18.62 -1.20 12.86
CA GLU A 58 18.87 -2.24 13.85
C GLU A 58 19.35 -3.57 13.21
N PHE A 59 18.90 -3.87 11.99
CA PHE A 59 19.29 -5.09 11.27
C PHE A 59 20.65 -4.97 10.59
N ASN A 60 21.02 -3.78 10.13
CA ASN A 60 22.13 -3.60 9.18
C ASN A 60 23.26 -2.70 9.67
N GLU A 61 23.05 -1.84 10.67
CA GLU A 61 24.00 -0.77 11.01
C GLU A 61 25.41 -1.29 11.30
N GLU A 62 25.55 -2.29 12.19
CA GLU A 62 26.86 -2.85 12.54
C GLU A 62 27.50 -3.59 11.36
N ARG A 63 26.71 -4.32 10.57
CA ARG A 63 27.19 -5.01 9.35
C ARG A 63 27.74 -3.99 8.35
N VAL A 64 27.01 -2.90 8.11
CA VAL A 64 27.41 -1.83 7.19
C VAL A 64 28.65 -1.10 7.70
N LYS A 65 28.72 -0.77 9.00
CA LYS A 65 29.93 -0.16 9.61
C LYS A 65 31.17 -1.04 9.41
N GLN A 66 31.04 -2.35 9.58
CA GLN A 66 32.15 -3.29 9.34
C GLN A 66 32.55 -3.37 7.86
N LEU A 67 31.59 -3.30 6.93
CA LEU A 67 31.87 -3.27 5.50
C LEU A 67 32.62 -2.00 5.09
N VAL A 68 32.19 -0.84 5.60
CA VAL A 68 32.85 0.46 5.35
C VAL A 68 34.22 0.54 6.00
N GLY A 69 34.39 -0.06 7.19
CA GLY A 69 35.67 -0.07 7.91
C GLY A 69 36.74 -0.98 7.29
N LYS A 70 36.36 -1.90 6.39
CA LYS A 70 37.30 -2.66 5.56
C LYS A 70 37.75 -1.75 4.42
N ASN A 71 38.96 -1.19 4.52
CA ASN A 71 39.55 -0.41 3.43
C ASN A 71 39.43 -1.17 2.10
N HIS A 72 38.97 -0.47 1.05
CA HIS A 72 38.79 -0.92 -0.34
C HIS A 72 37.50 -1.67 -0.70
N ILE A 73 36.34 -1.29 -0.14
CA ILE A 73 35.06 -1.69 -0.74
C ILE A 73 34.59 -0.66 -1.78
N THR A 74 34.28 -1.11 -2.99
CA THR A 74 33.69 -0.32 -4.06
C THR A 74 32.16 -0.22 -3.91
N GLU A 75 31.54 0.75 -4.58
CA GLU A 75 30.07 0.90 -4.58
C GLU A 75 29.37 -0.39 -5.06
N ASP A 76 29.93 -1.05 -6.08
CA ASP A 76 29.41 -2.30 -6.63
C ASP A 76 29.48 -3.46 -5.61
N GLU A 77 30.53 -3.51 -4.79
CA GLU A 77 30.68 -4.51 -3.73
C GLU A 77 29.71 -4.25 -2.57
N ILE A 78 29.49 -2.99 -2.20
CA ILE A 78 28.46 -2.61 -1.24
C ILE A 78 27.08 -3.03 -1.77
N LEU A 79 26.77 -2.71 -3.03
CA LEU A 79 25.49 -3.05 -3.64
C LEU A 79 25.30 -4.57 -3.71
N SER A 80 26.31 -5.32 -4.13
CA SER A 80 26.27 -6.78 -4.20
C SER A 80 25.98 -7.43 -2.84
N GLU A 81 26.53 -6.88 -1.75
CA GLU A 81 26.31 -7.38 -0.39
C GLU A 81 25.00 -6.92 0.26
N LEU A 82 24.52 -5.72 -0.06
CA LEU A 82 23.29 -5.16 0.52
C LEU A 82 22.03 -5.45 -0.31
N ALA A 83 22.16 -5.74 -1.61
CA ALA A 83 21.03 -6.09 -2.48
C ALA A 83 20.50 -7.51 -2.28
N LYS A 84 21.26 -8.37 -1.58
CA LYS A 84 20.80 -9.73 -1.24
C LYS A 84 19.76 -9.63 -0.14
N TRP A 85 18.56 -10.12 -0.42
CA TRP A 85 17.58 -10.35 0.64
C TRP A 85 18.11 -11.49 1.53
N PRO A 86 18.23 -11.28 2.84
CA PRO A 86 18.78 -12.30 3.71
C PRO A 86 17.77 -13.47 3.83
N GLU A 87 18.26 -14.70 3.94
CA GLU A 87 17.42 -15.90 4.05
C GLU A 87 16.57 -15.88 5.32
N ASP A 88 17.12 -15.30 6.40
CA ASP A 88 16.42 -14.92 7.61
C ASP A 88 16.76 -13.47 7.99
N LEU A 89 15.90 -12.80 8.75
CA LEU A 89 16.17 -11.43 9.20
C LEU A 89 17.00 -11.44 10.49
N ASN A 90 18.07 -12.25 10.52
CA ASN A 90 18.87 -12.53 11.72
C ASN A 90 18.00 -13.02 12.90
N GLY A 91 17.01 -13.87 12.62
CA GLY A 91 16.07 -14.37 13.62
C GLY A 91 15.09 -13.33 14.18
N LYS A 92 14.97 -12.14 13.56
CA LYS A 92 14.00 -11.11 13.95
C LYS A 92 12.70 -11.22 13.17
N ASP A 93 11.63 -10.78 13.81
CA ASP A 93 10.29 -10.69 13.23
C ASP A 93 9.97 -9.23 12.87
N PRO A 94 10.13 -8.82 11.60
CA PRO A 94 9.94 -7.42 11.20
C PRO A 94 8.47 -7.03 11.28
N VAL A 95 8.25 -5.76 11.56
CA VAL A 95 6.89 -5.23 11.64
C VAL A 95 6.52 -4.70 10.27
N ILE A 96 5.45 -5.25 9.68
CA ILE A 96 4.92 -4.74 8.41
C ILE A 96 4.41 -3.31 8.62
N SER A 97 4.91 -2.38 7.82
CA SER A 97 4.52 -0.96 7.83
C SER A 97 3.47 -0.64 6.75
N PHE A 98 3.54 -1.34 5.62
CA PHE A 98 2.69 -1.15 4.46
C PHE A 98 2.43 -2.50 3.80
N LEU A 99 1.19 -2.71 3.39
CA LEU A 99 0.74 -3.93 2.74
C LEU A 99 -0.11 -3.56 1.53
N GLY A 100 0.55 -3.48 0.38
CA GLY A 100 -0.09 -3.19 -0.89
C GLY A 100 -0.49 -4.46 -1.61
N PHE A 101 -1.69 -4.47 -2.20
CA PHE A 101 -2.17 -5.59 -2.99
C PHE A 101 -2.69 -5.17 -4.36
N ASN A 102 -2.43 -6.01 -5.36
CA ASN A 102 -3.07 -5.91 -6.66
C ASN A 102 -4.40 -6.67 -6.63
N VAL A 103 -5.51 -5.94 -6.56
CA VAL A 103 -6.87 -6.52 -6.56
C VAL A 103 -7.27 -7.03 -7.95
N THR A 104 -6.71 -6.40 -9.00
CA THR A 104 -6.92 -6.81 -10.39
C THR A 104 -5.67 -6.51 -11.23
N PRO A 105 -5.33 -7.36 -12.22
CA PRO A 105 -4.34 -7.03 -13.24
C PRO A 105 -4.90 -6.13 -14.36
N ASP A 106 -6.21 -5.83 -14.35
CA ASP A 106 -6.84 -5.03 -15.38
C ASP A 106 -6.42 -3.56 -15.28
N CYS A 107 -6.04 -3.00 -16.42
CA CYS A 107 -5.58 -1.61 -16.54
C CYS A 107 -6.39 -0.92 -17.64
N ASN A 108 -6.93 0.26 -17.32
CA ASN A 108 -7.68 1.08 -18.27
C ASN A 108 -6.77 1.85 -19.24
N PHE A 109 -5.47 1.94 -18.98
CA PHE A 109 -4.50 2.51 -19.93
C PHE A 109 -4.22 1.54 -21.08
N LYS A 110 -4.61 1.96 -22.29
CA LYS A 110 -4.42 1.22 -23.55
C LYS A 110 -3.80 2.15 -24.62
N PRO A 111 -2.58 1.87 -25.11
CA PRO A 111 -1.68 0.77 -24.72
C PRO A 111 -1.16 0.93 -23.27
N ARG A 112 -0.66 -0.16 -22.68
CA ARG A 112 -0.05 -0.13 -21.35
C ARG A 112 1.15 0.83 -21.32
N CYS A 113 1.46 1.37 -20.13
CA CYS A 113 2.63 2.22 -19.93
C CYS A 113 3.93 1.47 -20.28
N ILE A 114 4.88 2.15 -20.92
CA ILE A 114 6.16 1.58 -21.38
C ILE A 114 7.02 0.98 -20.24
N TYR A 115 6.85 1.49 -19.02
CA TYR A 115 7.56 1.04 -17.82
C TYR A 115 6.77 0.01 -17.00
N CYS A 116 5.55 -0.34 -17.42
CA CYS A 116 4.73 -1.28 -16.67
C CYS A 116 5.19 -2.72 -16.94
N ASN A 117 5.81 -3.32 -15.93
CA ASN A 117 6.22 -4.72 -15.92
C ASN A 117 5.21 -5.64 -15.20
N GLN A 118 4.02 -5.14 -14.85
CA GLN A 118 3.02 -5.92 -14.12
C GLN A 118 2.56 -7.12 -14.96
N PRO A 119 2.85 -8.37 -14.52
CA PRO A 119 2.39 -9.55 -15.21
C PRO A 119 0.88 -9.67 -15.08
N TYR A 120 0.25 -10.37 -16.04
CA TYR A 120 -1.12 -10.81 -15.82
C TYR A 120 -1.13 -11.87 -14.72
N VAL A 121 -1.93 -11.64 -13.69
CA VAL A 121 -2.15 -12.59 -12.59
C VAL A 121 -3.64 -12.87 -12.53
N GLU A 122 -4.03 -14.12 -12.73
CA GLU A 122 -5.43 -14.53 -12.64
C GLU A 122 -5.98 -14.17 -11.24
N PRO A 123 -7.11 -13.44 -11.12
CA PRO A 123 -7.69 -13.12 -9.83
C PRO A 123 -8.18 -14.39 -9.14
N LYS A 124 -7.45 -14.82 -8.09
CA LYS A 124 -7.78 -16.03 -7.31
C LYS A 124 -8.21 -15.74 -5.87
N VAL A 125 -8.10 -14.49 -5.43
CA VAL A 125 -8.41 -14.09 -4.06
C VAL A 125 -9.89 -13.73 -3.99
N ASP A 126 -10.69 -14.62 -3.40
CA ASP A 126 -12.09 -14.35 -3.14
C ASP A 126 -12.28 -13.40 -1.95
N LEU A 127 -13.51 -12.92 -1.73
CA LEU A 127 -13.83 -11.98 -0.66
C LEU A 127 -13.48 -12.53 0.75
N GLN A 128 -13.59 -13.83 0.95
CA GLN A 128 -13.29 -14.41 2.26
C GLN A 128 -11.78 -14.42 2.50
N THR A 129 -11.01 -14.85 1.50
CA THR A 129 -9.54 -14.81 1.52
C THR A 129 -9.04 -13.38 1.76
N TRP A 130 -9.71 -12.37 1.19
CA TRP A 130 -9.41 -10.96 1.48
C TRP A 130 -9.59 -10.59 2.95
N LYS A 131 -10.71 -11.00 3.56
CA LYS A 131 -10.97 -10.73 4.98
C LYS A 131 -9.95 -11.44 5.86
N ASP A 132 -9.55 -12.65 5.47
CA ASP A 132 -8.57 -13.44 6.21
C ASP A 132 -7.19 -12.76 6.18
N ILE A 133 -6.74 -12.29 5.01
CA ILE A 133 -5.49 -11.51 4.85
C ILE A 133 -5.50 -10.23 5.70
N ILE A 134 -6.61 -9.48 5.66
CA ILE A 134 -6.75 -8.25 6.47
C ILE A 134 -6.72 -8.61 7.96
N THR A 135 -7.41 -9.68 8.36
CA THR A 135 -7.44 -10.13 9.75
C THR A 135 -6.05 -10.55 10.21
N GLU A 136 -5.34 -11.36 9.43
CA GLU A 136 -3.98 -11.81 9.73
C GLU A 136 -3.04 -10.61 9.89
N SER A 137 -3.00 -9.71 8.90
CA SER A 137 -2.13 -8.52 8.91
C SER A 137 -2.47 -7.49 10.01
N THR A 138 -3.66 -7.57 10.62
CA THR A 138 -4.11 -6.68 11.69
C THR A 138 -4.26 -7.35 13.06
N SER A 139 -4.10 -8.68 13.15
CA SER A 139 -4.36 -9.48 14.36
C SER A 139 -3.41 -9.15 15.53
N ASN A 140 -2.13 -8.88 15.24
CA ASN A 140 -1.11 -8.56 16.23
C ASN A 140 -0.94 -7.04 16.46
N VAL A 141 -2.00 -6.27 16.27
CA VAL A 141 -1.98 -4.81 16.39
C VAL A 141 -2.52 -4.39 17.75
N THR A 142 -1.60 -4.07 18.67
CA THR A 142 -1.94 -3.53 20.01
C THR A 142 -2.62 -2.16 19.90
N ASP A 143 -2.05 -1.20 19.15
CA ASP A 143 -2.61 0.16 18.99
C ASP A 143 -2.52 0.76 17.57
N SER A 144 -1.54 0.34 16.76
CA SER A 144 -1.30 0.86 15.41
C SER A 144 -0.91 -0.23 14.42
N GLY A 145 -1.52 -0.21 13.23
CA GLY A 145 -1.42 -1.26 12.20
C GLY A 145 -0.65 -0.85 10.95
N PRO A 146 -0.35 -1.78 10.05
CA PRO A 146 0.18 -1.44 8.73
C PRO A 146 -0.82 -0.58 7.96
N TYR A 147 -0.30 0.25 7.06
CA TYR A 147 -1.14 0.84 6.01
C TYR A 147 -1.53 -0.28 5.04
N ILE A 148 -2.83 -0.49 4.84
CA ILE A 148 -3.39 -1.45 3.87
C ILE A 148 -4.07 -0.66 2.75
#